data_AF-A0AAW1B5H2-F1
#
_entry.id   AF-A0AAW1B5H2-F1
#
_cell.length_a   1.000
_cell.length_b   1.000
_cell.length_c   1.000
_cell.angle_alpha   90.00
_cell.angle_beta   90.00
_cell.angle_gamma   90.00
#
_symmetry.space_group_name_H-M   'P 1'
#
loop_
_entity.id
_entity.type
_entity.pdbx_description
1 polymer ?
#
loop_
_entity_poly.entity_id
_entity_poly.type
_entity_poly.pdbx_seq_one_letter_code
_entity_poly.pdbx_strand_id
1 'polypeptide(L)'
;MMENQLCFLAFLCFLPTAHSYIWAWIYSLPGHSANEIASLKDPGPSSSLEVMSNVCSPEIDCPLGFFCDLHFEICLPLKREGEFCRQDTHCASNLTCMFGKCLQTAPGGQEGARCHHNEECSPGFCCARLHGEMVCKKRLLLDERCHVPQGGISFSMNQVCPCLEGLVCRRMLPKRE
;
A
#
# COMPACT_ATOMS: atom_id res chain seq x y z
N MET A 1 18.38 40.98 -52.58
CA MET A 1 17.83 40.57 -51.26
C MET A 1 16.48 39.85 -51.37
N MET A 2 16.13 39.20 -52.50
CA MET A 2 14.87 38.44 -52.63
C MET A 2 15.04 36.93 -52.82
N GLU A 3 16.25 36.46 -53.13
CA GLU A 3 16.51 35.04 -53.39
C GLU A 3 16.53 34.20 -52.10
N ASN A 4 16.98 34.80 -50.98
CA ASN A 4 17.09 34.11 -49.69
C ASN A 4 15.73 33.93 -48.96
N GLN A 5 14.74 34.75 -49.31
CA GLN A 5 13.37 34.67 -48.77
C GLN A 5 12.58 33.53 -49.42
N LEU A 6 12.78 33.29 -50.73
CA LEU A 6 12.11 32.19 -51.44
C LEU A 6 12.58 30.80 -50.95
N CYS A 7 13.88 30.64 -50.68
CA CYS A 7 14.43 29.39 -50.16
C CYS A 7 13.89 29.03 -48.76
N PHE A 8 13.69 30.02 -47.89
CA PHE A 8 13.17 29.79 -46.54
C PHE A 8 11.69 29.36 -46.55
N LEU A 9 10.88 29.95 -47.43
CA LEU A 9 9.48 29.56 -47.62
C LEU A 9 9.35 28.17 -48.25
N ALA A 10 10.22 27.82 -49.20
CA ALA A 10 10.27 26.47 -49.74
C ALA A 10 10.63 25.43 -48.67
N PHE A 11 11.55 25.74 -47.75
CA PHE A 11 11.97 24.83 -46.69
C PHE A 11 10.86 24.53 -45.67
N LEU A 12 9.98 25.50 -45.38
CA LEU A 12 8.84 25.32 -44.49
C LEU A 12 7.72 24.44 -45.11
N CYS A 13 7.63 24.39 -46.45
CA CYS A 13 6.67 23.53 -47.15
C CYS A 13 7.08 22.04 -47.20
N PHE A 14 8.33 21.71 -46.85
CA PHE A 14 8.82 20.33 -46.81
C PHE A 14 8.88 19.72 -45.40
N LEU A 15 8.39 20.43 -44.38
CA LEU A 15 8.29 19.85 -43.05
C LEU A 15 7.16 18.81 -43.02
N PRO A 16 7.44 17.53 -42.69
CA PRO A 16 6.41 16.53 -42.59
C PRO A 16 5.44 16.89 -41.46
N THR A 17 4.14 16.85 -41.75
CA THR A 17 3.10 16.96 -40.74
C THR A 17 3.21 15.76 -39.80
N ALA A 18 3.79 15.98 -38.61
CA ALA A 18 3.82 14.97 -37.57
C ALA A 18 2.40 14.79 -37.02
N HIS A 19 1.73 13.71 -37.44
CA HIS A 19 0.50 13.28 -36.79
C HIS A 19 0.86 12.63 -35.45
N SER A 20 0.60 13.34 -34.35
CA SER A 20 0.58 12.72 -33.03
C SER A 20 -0.78 12.04 -32.84
N TYR A 21 -0.75 10.72 -32.68
CA TYR A 21 -1.94 9.95 -32.31
C TYR A 21 -1.88 9.70 -30.80
N ILE A 22 -2.86 10.22 -30.07
CA ILE A 22 -3.09 9.81 -28.68
C ILE A 22 -3.86 8.49 -28.75
N TRP A 23 -3.16 7.38 -28.57
CA TRP A 23 -3.79 6.08 -28.53
C TRP A 23 -4.46 5.89 -27.15
N ALA A 24 -5.74 5.52 -27.13
CA ALA A 24 -6.57 5.41 -25.92
C ALA A 24 -6.20 4.28 -24.95
N TRP A 25 -5.23 3.42 -25.28
CA TRP A 25 -4.73 2.35 -24.40
C TRP A 25 -4.07 2.83 -23.10
N ILE A 26 -3.70 4.11 -22.96
CA ILE A 26 -3.31 4.67 -21.66
C ILE A 26 -4.47 4.68 -20.64
N TYR A 27 -5.73 4.57 -21.11
CA TYR A 27 -6.91 4.40 -20.27
C TYR A 27 -7.35 2.94 -20.10
N SER A 28 -6.63 1.98 -20.69
CA SER A 28 -6.89 0.54 -20.48
C SER A 28 -6.15 0.03 -19.25
N LEU A 29 -6.42 0.65 -18.09
CA LEU A 29 -6.26 -0.07 -16.82
C LEU A 29 -7.20 -1.27 -16.87
N PRO A 30 -6.78 -2.48 -16.44
CA PRO A 30 -7.65 -3.64 -16.41
C PRO A 30 -8.87 -3.30 -15.54
N GLY A 31 -10.01 -3.10 -16.21
CA GLY A 31 -11.28 -2.87 -15.56
C GLY A 31 -11.59 -4.08 -14.70
N HIS A 32 -11.60 -3.88 -13.39
CA HIS A 32 -12.37 -4.75 -12.53
C HIS A 32 -13.82 -4.71 -13.04
N SER A 33 -14.39 -5.88 -13.26
CA SER A 33 -15.70 -6.15 -13.85
C SER A 33 -16.75 -5.07 -13.58
N ALA A 34 -17.04 -4.26 -14.59
CA ALA A 34 -18.13 -3.30 -14.63
C ALA A 34 -19.51 -3.98 -14.82
N ASN A 35 -19.73 -5.13 -14.18
CA ASN A 35 -20.99 -5.89 -14.24
C ASN A 35 -21.84 -5.81 -12.97
N GLU A 36 -21.45 -5.03 -11.95
CA GLU A 36 -22.33 -4.77 -10.79
C GLU A 36 -23.01 -3.39 -10.81
N ILE A 37 -22.63 -2.48 -11.73
CA ILE A 37 -23.18 -1.11 -11.77
C ILE A 37 -24.43 -1.00 -12.66
N ALA A 38 -24.80 -2.06 -13.39
CA ALA A 38 -25.91 -2.05 -14.35
C ALA A 38 -27.24 -2.60 -13.79
N SER A 39 -27.46 -2.58 -12.47
CA SER A 39 -28.75 -2.99 -11.87
C SER A 39 -29.44 -1.92 -11.01
N LEU A 40 -29.08 -0.65 -11.19
CA LEU A 40 -29.80 0.49 -10.61
C LEU A 40 -30.31 1.41 -11.72
N LYS A 41 -31.30 0.93 -12.49
CA LYS A 41 -32.12 1.81 -13.30
C LYS A 41 -33.57 1.38 -13.27
N ASP A 42 -34.24 1.79 -12.19
CA ASP A 42 -35.67 2.09 -12.20
C ASP A 42 -35.88 3.43 -11.47
N PRO A 43 -36.56 4.43 -12.08
CA PRO A 43 -36.96 5.63 -11.38
C PRO A 43 -38.35 5.41 -10.78
N GLY A 44 -38.40 4.83 -9.59
CA GLY A 44 -39.60 4.87 -8.74
C GLY A 44 -39.57 6.12 -7.84
N PRO A 45 -40.69 6.84 -7.64
CA PRO A 45 -40.71 7.99 -6.74
C PRO A 45 -40.82 7.46 -5.30
N SER A 46 -39.69 7.23 -4.64
CA SER A 46 -39.71 6.99 -3.19
C SER A 46 -38.51 7.60 -2.49
N SER A 47 -38.84 8.52 -1.59
CA SER A 47 -38.11 8.91 -0.38
C SER A 47 -36.65 9.33 -0.51
N SER A 48 -36.46 10.63 -0.42
CA SER A 48 -35.24 11.40 -0.11
C SER A 48 -34.56 11.07 1.23
N LEU A 49 -34.64 9.82 1.70
CA LEU A 49 -34.11 9.35 3.00
C LEU A 49 -32.93 8.39 2.86
N GLU A 50 -32.74 7.72 1.71
CA GLU A 50 -31.65 6.75 1.53
C GLU A 50 -30.35 7.37 0.98
N VAL A 51 -30.42 8.58 0.41
CA VAL A 51 -29.25 9.30 -0.16
C VAL A 51 -28.42 10.03 0.90
N MET A 52 -28.92 10.12 2.13
CA MET A 52 -28.21 10.73 3.26
C MET A 52 -27.36 9.71 4.05
N SER A 53 -27.55 8.41 3.82
CA SER A 53 -26.94 7.34 4.63
C SER A 53 -25.56 6.90 4.13
N ASN A 54 -25.14 7.44 2.99
CA ASN A 54 -23.93 7.08 2.28
C ASN A 54 -22.90 8.23 2.25
N VAL A 55 -23.19 9.36 2.90
CA VAL A 55 -22.26 10.49 3.07
C VAL A 55 -21.70 10.46 4.48
N CYS A 56 -20.42 10.78 4.64
CA CYS A 56 -19.74 10.82 5.93
C CYS A 56 -18.71 11.94 6.01
N SER A 57 -18.35 12.30 7.23
CA SER A 57 -17.38 13.36 7.50
C SER A 57 -16.67 13.06 8.83
N PRO A 58 -15.69 13.86 9.27
CA PRO A 58 -15.08 13.70 10.61
C PRO A 58 -16.09 13.80 11.77
N GLU A 59 -17.27 14.37 11.54
CA GLU A 59 -18.33 14.56 12.54
C GLU A 59 -19.49 13.56 12.37
N ILE A 60 -19.58 12.92 11.20
CA ILE A 60 -20.68 12.04 10.81
C ILE A 60 -20.11 10.66 10.51
N ASP A 61 -20.30 9.75 11.47
CA ASP A 61 -19.86 8.37 11.36
C ASP A 61 -20.71 7.55 10.38
N CYS A 62 -20.08 6.59 9.72
CA CYS A 62 -20.76 5.61 8.90
C CYS A 62 -21.51 4.57 9.74
N PRO A 63 -22.54 3.93 9.18
CA PRO A 63 -23.21 2.82 9.85
C PRO A 63 -22.27 1.62 10.08
N LEU A 64 -22.65 0.73 11.00
CA LEU A 64 -21.90 -0.50 11.28
C LEU A 64 -21.64 -1.31 10.01
N GLY A 65 -20.40 -1.77 9.85
CA GLY A 65 -19.98 -2.51 8.65
C GLY A 65 -19.45 -1.63 7.51
N PHE A 66 -19.38 -0.31 7.71
CA PHE A 66 -18.85 0.65 6.74
C PHE A 66 -17.75 1.52 7.36
N PHE A 67 -16.83 2.01 6.52
CA PHE A 67 -15.84 3.03 6.87
C PHE A 67 -16.04 4.26 5.99
N CYS A 68 -15.61 5.41 6.50
CA CYS A 68 -15.67 6.67 5.76
C CYS A 68 -14.45 6.84 4.87
N ASP A 69 -14.63 6.95 3.55
CA ASP A 69 -13.61 7.49 2.68
C ASP A 69 -13.66 9.03 2.75
N LEU A 70 -12.86 9.61 3.64
CA LEU A 70 -12.81 11.07 3.86
C LEU A 70 -12.41 11.87 2.61
N HIS A 71 -11.83 11.25 1.58
CA HIS A 71 -11.50 11.97 0.35
C HIS A 71 -12.73 12.21 -0.52
N PHE A 72 -13.64 11.23 -0.56
CA PHE A 72 -14.87 11.30 -1.34
C PHE A 72 -16.11 11.55 -0.47
N GLU A 73 -15.94 11.60 0.85
CA GLU A 73 -17.00 11.79 1.85
C GLU A 73 -18.13 10.75 1.73
N ILE A 74 -17.78 9.50 1.40
CA ILE A 74 -18.74 8.42 1.22
C ILE A 74 -18.47 7.22 2.13
N CYS A 75 -19.54 6.60 2.60
CA CYS A 75 -19.47 5.34 3.35
C CYS A 75 -19.27 4.16 2.40
N LEU A 76 -18.17 3.44 2.60
CA LEU A 76 -17.82 2.23 1.85
C LEU A 76 -17.82 1.01 2.77
N PRO A 77 -18.16 -0.19 2.27
CA PRO A 77 -18.18 -1.39 3.09
C PRO A 77 -16.76 -1.73 3.61
N LEU A 78 -16.69 -2.23 4.84
CA LEU A 78 -15.44 -2.70 5.43
C LEU A 78 -14.80 -3.81 4.59
N LYS A 79 -13.48 -3.76 4.54
CA LYS A 79 -12.63 -4.66 3.77
C LYS A 79 -12.46 -6.00 4.46
N ARG A 80 -12.49 -7.06 3.67
CA ARG A 80 -12.28 -8.45 4.09
C ARG A 80 -10.79 -8.80 4.10
N GLU A 81 -10.46 -9.93 4.70
CA GLU A 81 -9.09 -10.44 4.72
C GLU A 81 -8.51 -10.57 3.31
N GLY A 82 -7.29 -10.08 3.12
CA GLY A 82 -6.56 -10.07 1.84
C GLY A 82 -6.87 -8.89 0.92
N GLU A 83 -7.93 -8.12 1.18
CA GLU A 83 -8.25 -6.92 0.40
C GLU A 83 -7.32 -5.75 0.73
N PHE A 84 -7.11 -4.86 -0.25
CA PHE A 84 -6.25 -3.71 -0.09
C PHE A 84 -6.85 -2.66 0.84
N CYS A 85 -6.01 -2.13 1.73
CA CYS A 85 -6.39 -1.14 2.73
C CYS A 85 -5.32 -0.05 2.85
N ARG A 86 -5.69 1.06 3.48
CA ARG A 86 -4.78 2.16 3.81
C ARG A 86 -4.67 2.41 5.32
N GLN A 87 -5.72 2.07 6.06
CA GLN A 87 -5.81 2.25 7.52
C GLN A 87 -6.55 1.07 8.13
N ASP A 88 -6.31 0.80 9.42
CA ASP A 88 -6.94 -0.32 10.14
C ASP A 88 -8.48 -0.18 10.16
N THR A 89 -9.00 1.05 10.22
CA THR A 89 -10.44 1.36 10.22
C THR A 89 -11.15 0.94 8.93
N HIS A 90 -10.41 0.69 7.85
CA HIS A 90 -11.01 0.21 6.60
C HIS A 90 -11.33 -1.29 6.68
N CYS A 91 -10.71 -2.04 7.58
CA CYS A 91 -10.83 -3.48 7.67
C CYS A 91 -11.97 -3.90 8.61
N ALA A 92 -12.56 -5.07 8.34
CA ALA A 92 -13.56 -5.66 9.20
C ALA A 92 -12.99 -5.99 10.60
N SER A 93 -13.88 -6.29 11.56
CA SER A 93 -13.50 -6.63 12.93
C SER A 93 -12.45 -7.76 12.97
N ASN A 94 -11.49 -7.64 13.89
CA ASN A 94 -10.35 -8.56 14.06
C ASN A 94 -9.32 -8.58 12.93
N LEU A 95 -9.41 -7.64 11.98
CA LEU A 95 -8.40 -7.43 10.96
C LEU A 95 -7.69 -6.10 11.19
N THR A 96 -6.40 -6.05 10.85
CA THR A 96 -5.61 -4.82 10.80
C THR A 96 -5.02 -4.64 9.42
N CYS A 97 -4.80 -3.37 9.04
CA CYS A 97 -4.16 -3.05 7.79
C CYS A 97 -2.66 -3.21 7.93
N MET A 98 -2.13 -4.28 7.35
CA MET A 98 -0.72 -4.63 7.41
C MET A 98 -0.17 -4.86 6.00
N PHE A 99 0.94 -4.19 5.69
CA PHE A 99 1.57 -4.28 4.37
C PHE A 99 0.62 -3.93 3.20
N GLY A 100 -0.35 -3.04 3.46
CA GLY A 100 -1.36 -2.60 2.49
C GLY A 100 -2.53 -3.56 2.28
N LYS A 101 -2.67 -4.62 3.09
CA LYS A 101 -3.81 -5.54 3.05
C LYS A 101 -4.41 -5.77 4.43
N CYS A 102 -5.71 -6.06 4.48
CA CYS A 102 -6.35 -6.47 5.73
C CYS A 102 -5.90 -7.89 6.08
N LEU A 103 -5.23 -8.06 7.20
CA LEU A 103 -4.75 -9.36 7.71
C LEU A 103 -5.32 -9.60 9.10
N GLN A 104 -5.34 -10.86 9.53
CA GLN A 104 -5.71 -11.19 10.91
C GLN A 104 -4.79 -10.47 11.90
N THR A 105 -5.39 -9.88 12.93
CA THR A 105 -4.63 -9.23 13.99
C THR A 105 -3.76 -10.27 14.71
N ALA A 106 -2.44 -10.15 14.56
CA ALA A 106 -1.51 -11.00 15.27
C ALA A 106 -1.61 -10.73 16.80
N PRO A 107 -1.62 -11.78 17.65
CA PRO A 107 -1.67 -11.62 19.09
C PRO A 107 -0.49 -10.80 19.60
N GLY A 108 -0.74 -9.91 20.57
CA GLY A 108 0.27 -9.04 21.15
C GLY A 108 1.55 -9.78 21.55
N GLY A 109 2.69 -9.23 21.15
CA GLY A 109 4.01 -9.75 21.46
C GLY A 109 4.43 -11.03 20.74
N GLN A 110 3.60 -11.59 19.86
CA GLN A 110 3.95 -12.73 19.00
C GLN A 110 4.49 -12.27 17.64
N GLU A 111 4.93 -13.21 16.82
CA GLU A 111 5.44 -12.91 15.47
C GLU A 111 4.39 -12.16 14.63
N GLY A 112 4.81 -11.05 14.04
CA GLY A 112 3.94 -10.21 13.20
C GLY A 112 3.05 -9.23 13.97
N ALA A 113 3.01 -9.27 15.30
CA ALA A 113 2.29 -8.27 16.10
C ALA A 113 2.92 -6.89 15.92
N ARG A 114 2.10 -5.84 15.78
CA ARG A 114 2.59 -4.46 15.74
C ARG A 114 3.22 -4.09 17.08
N CYS A 115 4.34 -3.39 17.04
CA CYS A 115 5.07 -2.96 18.22
C CYS A 115 5.67 -1.57 17.99
N HIS A 116 5.97 -0.85 19.05
CA HIS A 116 6.82 0.33 18.98
C HIS A 116 8.19 0.07 19.60
N HIS A 117 8.24 -0.72 20.67
CA HIS A 117 9.44 -0.98 21.45
C HIS A 117 9.65 -2.49 21.68
N ASN A 118 10.86 -2.89 22.07
CA ASN A 118 11.20 -4.30 22.22
C ASN A 118 10.45 -4.98 23.37
N GLU A 119 10.03 -4.21 24.37
CA GLU A 119 9.34 -4.65 25.59
C GLU A 119 7.89 -5.09 25.31
N GLU A 120 7.32 -4.66 24.20
CA GLU A 120 6.01 -5.12 23.73
C GLU A 120 6.08 -6.53 23.12
N CYS A 121 7.28 -7.00 22.77
CA CYS A 121 7.51 -8.32 22.19
C CYS A 121 7.84 -9.37 23.24
N SER A 122 7.41 -10.61 23.01
CA SER A 122 7.71 -11.74 23.89
C SER A 122 9.21 -12.02 23.95
N PRO A 123 9.71 -12.71 25.01
CA PRO A 123 11.08 -13.18 25.06
C PRO A 123 11.46 -13.96 23.79
N GLY A 124 12.61 -13.63 23.20
CA GLY A 124 13.03 -14.20 21.91
C GLY A 124 12.56 -13.42 20.68
N PHE A 125 11.80 -12.34 20.83
CA PHE A 125 11.37 -11.46 19.73
C PHE A 125 11.89 -10.03 19.90
N CYS A 126 12.15 -9.34 18.80
CA CYS A 126 12.50 -7.91 18.79
C CYS A 126 11.50 -7.11 17.96
N CYS A 127 11.37 -5.82 18.27
CA CYS A 127 10.58 -4.90 17.47
C CYS A 127 11.41 -4.36 16.32
N ALA A 128 11.06 -4.72 15.08
CA ALA A 128 11.83 -4.39 13.90
C ALA A 128 10.94 -4.13 12.68
N ARG A 129 11.42 -3.28 11.76
CA ARG A 129 10.70 -3.00 10.51
C ARG A 129 10.63 -4.20 9.58
N LEU A 130 9.43 -4.45 9.06
CA LEU A 130 9.16 -5.35 7.96
C LEU A 130 8.27 -4.61 6.96
N HIS A 131 8.73 -4.46 5.71
CA HIS A 131 8.00 -3.73 4.66
C HIS A 131 7.51 -2.34 5.11
N GLY A 132 8.28 -1.65 5.96
CA GLY A 132 7.95 -0.32 6.51
C GLY A 132 7.18 -0.32 7.83
N GLU A 133 6.49 -1.42 8.19
CA GLU A 133 5.73 -1.56 9.44
C GLU A 133 6.59 -2.07 10.58
N MET A 134 6.38 -1.57 11.80
CA MET A 134 7.07 -2.06 13.00
C MET A 134 6.35 -3.29 13.56
N VAL A 135 7.03 -4.44 13.58
CA VAL A 135 6.44 -5.70 14.03
C VAL A 135 7.41 -6.51 14.88
N CYS A 136 6.87 -7.34 15.77
CA CYS A 136 7.65 -8.32 16.52
C CYS A 136 8.16 -9.41 15.58
N LYS A 137 9.48 -9.55 15.49
CA LYS A 137 10.18 -10.55 14.69
C LYS A 137 11.06 -11.42 15.58
N LYS A 138 11.30 -12.67 15.20
CA LYS A 138 12.19 -13.57 15.95
C LYS A 138 13.61 -13.02 15.98
N ARG A 139 14.25 -13.10 17.16
CA ARG A 139 15.70 -12.92 17.30
C ARG A 139 16.43 -14.09 16.66
N LEU A 140 17.64 -13.82 16.16
CA LEU A 140 18.41 -14.83 15.44
C LEU A 140 18.97 -15.89 16.40
N LEU A 141 18.76 -17.16 16.05
CA LEU A 141 19.31 -18.33 16.74
C LEU A 141 20.77 -18.57 16.37
N LEU A 142 21.40 -19.54 17.03
CA LEU A 142 22.76 -19.98 16.69
C LEU A 142 22.80 -20.47 15.23
N ASP A 143 23.88 -20.15 14.53
CA ASP A 143 24.13 -20.47 13.11
C ASP A 143 23.17 -19.83 12.10
N GLU A 144 22.24 -18.96 12.53
CA GLU A 144 21.47 -18.14 11.61
C GLU A 144 22.29 -16.97 11.05
N ARG A 145 22.01 -16.59 9.80
CA ARG A 145 22.72 -15.52 9.12
C ARG A 145 22.34 -14.17 9.71
N CYS A 146 23.27 -13.60 10.47
CA CYS A 146 23.21 -12.23 10.94
C CYS A 146 23.92 -11.27 9.95
N HIS A 147 23.42 -10.05 9.85
CA HIS A 147 24.05 -8.99 9.08
C HIS A 147 23.96 -7.68 9.86
N VAL A 148 25.10 -7.03 10.06
CA VAL A 148 25.17 -5.68 10.64
C VAL A 148 25.40 -4.70 9.49
N PRO A 149 24.35 -4.03 8.97
CA PRO A 149 24.50 -3.08 7.88
C PRO A 149 25.33 -1.87 8.34
N GLN A 150 26.09 -1.29 7.43
CA GLN A 150 26.89 -0.07 7.70
C GLN A 150 26.03 1.20 7.80
N GLY A 151 24.72 1.09 7.63
CA GLY A 151 23.75 2.20 7.56
C GLY A 151 23.19 2.42 6.15
N GLY A 152 22.42 3.51 5.97
CA GLY A 152 21.82 3.90 4.69
C GLY A 152 20.39 3.41 4.47
N ILE A 153 19.86 3.62 3.25
CA ILE A 153 18.47 3.31 2.87
C ILE A 153 18.10 1.82 3.04
N SER A 154 19.09 0.93 2.96
CA SER A 154 18.93 -0.51 3.16
C SER A 154 18.49 -0.88 4.58
N PHE A 155 18.70 0.01 5.56
CA PHE A 155 18.26 -0.15 6.95
C PHE A 155 16.81 0.33 7.20
N SER A 156 16.25 1.14 6.28
CA SER A 156 15.00 1.86 6.55
C SER A 156 13.73 1.04 6.33
N MET A 157 13.75 0.05 5.44
CA MET A 157 12.54 -0.72 5.07
C MET A 157 12.43 -2.05 5.81
N ASN A 158 13.53 -2.80 5.89
CA ASN A 158 13.58 -4.14 6.46
C ASN A 158 14.74 -4.23 7.45
N GLN A 159 14.42 -4.32 8.73
CA GLN A 159 15.41 -4.46 9.79
C GLN A 159 15.53 -5.93 10.20
N VAL A 160 16.76 -6.35 10.47
CA VAL A 160 17.07 -7.67 11.00
C VAL A 160 17.14 -7.57 12.51
N CYS A 161 16.52 -8.51 13.22
CA CYS A 161 16.62 -8.55 14.68
C CYS A 161 18.06 -8.86 15.12
N PRO A 162 18.46 -8.39 16.31
CA PRO A 162 19.70 -8.85 16.91
C PRO A 162 19.64 -10.36 17.18
N CYS A 163 20.81 -10.96 17.37
CA CYS A 163 20.92 -12.33 17.84
C CYS A 163 20.25 -12.47 19.22
N LEU A 164 19.86 -13.71 19.55
CA LEU A 164 19.34 -14.05 20.86
C LEU A 164 20.35 -13.65 21.96
N GLU A 165 19.85 -13.42 23.17
CA GLU A 165 20.68 -13.05 24.30
C GLU A 165 21.84 -14.05 24.51
N GLY A 166 23.05 -13.53 24.71
CA GLY A 166 24.28 -14.32 24.81
C GLY A 166 24.95 -14.66 23.47
N LEU A 167 24.32 -14.38 22.33
CA LEU A 167 24.92 -14.59 21.00
C LEU A 167 25.51 -13.29 20.44
N VAL A 168 26.60 -13.43 19.67
CA VAL A 168 27.28 -12.30 19.02
C VAL A 168 27.40 -12.57 17.53
N CYS A 169 26.97 -11.62 16.71
CA CYS A 169 27.14 -11.70 15.26
C CYS A 169 28.63 -11.56 14.88
N ARG A 170 29.21 -12.60 14.28
CA ARG A 170 30.62 -12.63 13.84
C ARG A 170 30.72 -12.93 12.35
N ARG A 171 31.70 -12.30 11.67
CA ARG A 171 32.03 -12.66 10.28
C ARG A 171 32.60 -14.09 10.24
N MET A 172 31.98 -14.93 9.44
CA MET A 172 32.47 -16.27 9.11
C MET A 172 33.49 -16.17 7.98
N LEU A 173 34.65 -16.79 8.15
CA LEU A 173 35.55 -17.08 7.02
C LEU A 173 34.91 -18.21 6.20
N PRO A 174 34.90 -18.14 4.85
CA PRO A 174 34.40 -19.23 4.04
C PRO A 174 35.19 -20.50 4.36
N LYS A 175 34.50 -21.58 4.76
CA LYS A 175 35.11 -22.91 4.84
C LYS A 175 35.53 -23.27 3.41
N ARG A 176 36.83 -23.44 3.18
CA ARG A 176 37.30 -24.18 2.00
C ARG A 176 36.93 -25.64 2.25
N GLU A 177 36.12 -26.19 1.35
CA GLU A 177 35.87 -27.63 1.24
C GLU A 177 37.09 -28.35 0.67
#